data_AF-A0A318K115-F1
#
_entry.id   AF-A0A318K115-F1
#
_cell.length_a   1.000
_cell.length_b   1.000
_cell.length_c   1.000
_cell.angle_alpha   90.00
_cell.angle_beta   90.00
_cell.angle_gamma   90.00
#
_symmetry.space_group_name_H-M   'P 1'
#
loop_
_entity.id
_entity.type
_entity.pdbx_description
1 polymer ?
#
loop_
_entity_poly.entity_id
_entity_poly.type
_entity_poly.pdbx_seq_one_letter_code
_entity_poly.pdbx_strand_id
1 'polypeptide(L)'
;MPSTDYPTTSVPTTTTTAPTTKPGIFDLPAIPKNVFTDPDGIFVQVILEHPLPIPPGTPTDAPAIAQARAQGLQQVLGAESVGNLVVDTVSPTGDGGATVRQRQEIDSVPVFGAEVAQSLAADGSLVSAGGALAQQARGKYPTGTTTTPTGTTLPNGTTLPTGTTLPNGTTLPTGTTPPTAVTPRAAVTPPAAVTATAVRALAAETRQSRDKFSASAPVAMWYDPKLAAKKSAKSVAVPAYKVTVEGVGAQGGPPSRWVVFVDATDVGKVLDSWSTTGHPECADRTPSKCRR
;
A
#
# COMPACT_ATOMS: atom_id res chain seq x y z
N MET A 1 2.81 -2.29 -57.56
CA MET A 1 2.58 -2.01 -56.12
C MET A 1 3.39 -3.04 -55.34
N PRO A 2 4.35 -2.65 -54.49
CA PRO A 2 5.13 -3.61 -53.73
C PRO A 2 4.32 -4.12 -52.54
N SER A 3 4.31 -5.45 -52.37
CA SER A 3 3.72 -6.14 -51.22
C SER A 3 4.72 -6.09 -50.07
N THR A 4 4.34 -5.49 -48.95
CA THR A 4 5.10 -5.53 -47.70
C THR A 4 4.68 -6.74 -46.88
N ASP A 5 5.52 -7.76 -46.86
CA ASP A 5 5.44 -8.88 -45.93
C ASP A 5 5.87 -8.43 -44.53
N TYR A 6 5.00 -8.61 -43.54
CA TYR A 6 5.34 -8.42 -42.13
C TYR A 6 5.84 -9.73 -41.53
N PRO A 7 6.94 -9.73 -40.74
CA PRO A 7 7.42 -10.94 -40.09
C PRO A 7 6.52 -11.35 -38.92
N THR A 8 6.01 -12.58 -38.99
CA THR A 8 5.27 -13.24 -37.91
C THR A 8 6.23 -13.52 -36.75
N THR A 9 6.01 -12.87 -35.60
CA THR A 9 6.79 -13.15 -34.38
C THR A 9 6.19 -14.37 -33.70
N SER A 10 6.97 -15.46 -33.62
CA SER A 10 6.58 -16.71 -32.95
C SER A 10 6.57 -16.52 -31.42
N VAL A 11 5.44 -16.80 -30.78
CA VAL A 11 5.28 -16.84 -29.32
C VAL A 11 5.93 -18.12 -28.78
N PRO A 12 6.81 -18.07 -27.76
CA PRO A 12 7.39 -19.26 -27.16
C PRO A 12 6.32 -20.04 -26.37
N THR A 13 6.18 -21.33 -26.68
CA THR A 13 5.32 -22.27 -25.95
C THR A 13 6.10 -22.83 -24.77
N THR A 14 5.74 -22.47 -23.54
CA THR A 14 6.28 -23.10 -22.32
C THR A 14 5.41 -24.29 -21.92
N THR A 15 6.02 -25.48 -21.84
CA THR A 15 5.38 -26.70 -21.36
C THR A 15 5.43 -26.75 -19.82
N THR A 16 4.26 -26.77 -19.18
CA THR A 16 4.12 -26.80 -17.72
C THR A 16 3.84 -28.22 -17.23
N THR A 17 4.75 -28.78 -16.43
CA THR A 17 4.54 -30.01 -15.64
C THR A 17 3.68 -29.73 -14.41
N ALA A 18 2.68 -30.58 -14.15
CA ALA A 18 1.76 -30.43 -13.02
C ALA A 18 2.43 -30.78 -11.68
N PRO A 19 2.39 -29.89 -10.67
CA PRO A 19 2.89 -30.18 -9.33
C PRO A 19 1.86 -30.96 -8.49
N THR A 20 2.35 -31.88 -7.66
CA THR A 20 1.60 -32.63 -6.65
C THR A 20 1.87 -32.02 -5.27
N THR A 21 1.00 -31.14 -4.79
CA THR A 21 1.12 -30.52 -3.46
C THR A 21 -0.10 -30.75 -2.57
N LYS A 22 0.19 -30.80 -1.27
CA LYS A 22 -0.67 -31.16 -0.14
C LYS A 22 -1.97 -30.31 -0.09
N PRO A 23 -3.15 -30.90 0.17
CA PRO A 23 -4.40 -30.17 0.27
C PRO A 23 -4.38 -29.23 1.49
N GLY A 24 -4.58 -27.93 1.27
CA GLY A 24 -4.82 -26.98 2.37
C GLY A 24 -4.23 -25.59 2.16
N ILE A 25 -3.24 -25.43 1.29
CA ILE A 25 -2.70 -24.12 0.91
C ILE A 25 -2.95 -23.98 -0.59
N PHE A 26 -3.78 -23.01 -0.97
CA PHE A 26 -3.95 -22.63 -2.37
C PHE A 26 -2.62 -22.08 -2.85
N ASP A 27 -1.86 -22.94 -3.53
CA ASP A 27 -0.56 -22.61 -4.10
C ASP A 27 -0.78 -21.77 -5.37
N LEU A 28 -1.14 -20.49 -5.17
CA LEU A 28 -1.22 -19.48 -6.24
C LEU A 28 0.02 -19.53 -7.17
N PRO A 29 1.26 -19.74 -6.67
CA PRO A 29 2.43 -20.01 -7.51
C PRO A 29 2.30 -21.19 -8.49
N ALA A 30 1.57 -22.24 -8.14
CA ALA A 30 1.41 -23.45 -8.97
C ALA A 30 0.27 -23.37 -10.01
N ILE A 31 -0.66 -22.43 -9.87
CA ILE A 31 -1.82 -22.33 -10.76
C ILE A 31 -1.40 -21.72 -12.12
N PRO A 32 -1.88 -22.27 -13.26
CA PRO A 32 -1.73 -21.65 -14.58
C PRO A 32 -2.22 -20.21 -14.59
N LYS A 33 -1.33 -19.29 -14.96
CA LYS A 33 -1.57 -17.86 -14.90
C LYS A 33 -0.67 -17.12 -15.87
N ASN A 34 -1.18 -16.00 -16.36
CA ASN A 34 -0.39 -15.04 -17.10
C ASN A 34 0.08 -13.94 -16.14
N VAL A 35 1.40 -13.75 -16.07
CA VAL A 35 2.02 -12.72 -15.25
C VAL A 35 2.54 -11.62 -16.16
N PHE A 36 1.95 -10.44 -16.05
CA PHE A 36 2.41 -9.24 -16.74
C PHE A 36 3.18 -8.39 -15.75
N THR A 37 4.38 -7.99 -16.14
CA THR A 37 5.18 -7.05 -15.35
C THR A 37 5.36 -5.79 -16.18
N ASP A 38 5.23 -4.62 -15.55
CA ASP A 38 5.55 -3.36 -16.24
C ASP A 38 7.06 -3.27 -16.60
N PRO A 39 7.46 -2.34 -17.49
CA PRO A 39 8.86 -2.22 -17.89
C PRO A 39 9.83 -1.92 -16.73
N ASP A 40 9.32 -1.36 -15.63
CA ASP A 40 10.11 -0.98 -14.46
C ASP A 40 10.18 -2.13 -13.41
N GLY A 41 9.48 -3.24 -13.64
CA GLY A 41 9.43 -4.36 -12.71
C GLY A 41 8.70 -4.06 -11.40
N ILE A 42 7.81 -3.07 -11.38
CA ILE A 42 7.14 -2.54 -10.19
C ILE A 42 5.76 -3.15 -10.06
N PHE A 43 4.96 -3.01 -11.10
CA PHE A 43 3.60 -3.52 -11.12
C PHE A 43 3.58 -4.92 -11.73
N VAL A 44 2.94 -5.84 -11.01
CA VAL A 44 2.70 -7.20 -11.47
C VAL A 44 1.19 -7.42 -11.53
N GLN A 45 0.71 -7.84 -12.69
CA GLN A 45 -0.67 -8.28 -12.89
C GLN A 45 -0.69 -9.78 -13.11
N VAL A 46 -1.56 -10.45 -12.39
CA VAL A 46 -1.81 -11.88 -12.45
C VAL A 46 -3.22 -12.08 -12.97
N ILE A 47 -3.32 -12.66 -14.17
CA ILE A 47 -4.59 -13.05 -14.77
C ILE A 47 -4.64 -14.58 -14.75
N LEU A 48 -5.64 -15.12 -14.07
CA LEU A 48 -5.84 -16.56 -14.00
C LEU A 48 -6.55 -17.06 -15.26
N GLU A 49 -6.14 -18.22 -15.78
CA GLU A 49 -6.82 -18.84 -16.93
C GLU A 49 -8.23 -19.32 -16.57
N HIS A 50 -8.39 -19.74 -15.31
CA HIS A 50 -9.66 -20.13 -14.72
C HIS A 50 -9.84 -19.41 -13.39
N PRO A 51 -11.04 -18.88 -13.09
CA PRO A 51 -11.31 -18.27 -11.80
C PRO A 51 -10.97 -19.23 -10.65
N LEU A 52 -10.21 -18.75 -9.65
CA LEU A 52 -9.82 -19.56 -8.50
C LEU A 52 -10.97 -19.56 -7.48
N PRO A 53 -11.53 -20.73 -7.09
CA PRO A 53 -12.65 -20.80 -6.15
C PRO A 53 -12.31 -20.23 -4.77
N ILE A 54 -13.36 -19.91 -3.98
CA ILE A 54 -13.23 -19.49 -2.58
C ILE A 54 -12.48 -20.58 -1.79
N PRO A 55 -11.49 -20.22 -0.94
CA PRO A 55 -10.84 -21.21 -0.07
C PRO A 55 -11.84 -21.84 0.92
N PRO A 56 -11.84 -23.17 1.13
CA PRO A 56 -12.79 -23.85 2.02
C PRO A 56 -12.80 -23.25 3.42
N GLY A 57 -14.00 -23.07 3.99
CA GLY A 57 -14.17 -22.50 5.33
C GLY A 57 -14.01 -20.96 5.40
N THR A 58 -13.76 -20.29 4.29
CA THR A 58 -13.73 -18.83 4.24
C THR A 58 -15.15 -18.28 4.19
N PRO A 59 -15.49 -17.25 5.00
CA PRO A 59 -16.73 -16.49 4.83
C PRO A 59 -16.90 -15.98 3.38
N THR A 60 -18.14 -15.85 2.93
CA THR A 60 -18.46 -15.50 1.54
C THR A 60 -18.38 -14.00 1.24
N ASP A 61 -18.06 -13.16 2.22
CA ASP A 61 -17.88 -11.73 1.98
C ASP A 61 -16.52 -11.42 1.34
N ALA A 62 -16.51 -10.44 0.42
CA ALA A 62 -15.33 -10.07 -0.34
C ALA A 62 -14.08 -9.73 0.52
N PRO A 63 -14.18 -8.96 1.63
CA PRO A 63 -13.05 -8.75 2.53
C PRO A 63 -12.41 -10.04 3.04
N ALA A 64 -13.22 -10.98 3.57
CA ALA A 64 -12.72 -12.23 4.13
C ALA A 64 -12.05 -13.11 3.05
N ILE A 65 -12.67 -13.20 1.87
CA ILE A 65 -12.11 -13.92 0.71
C ILE A 65 -10.76 -13.34 0.32
N ALA A 66 -10.66 -12.02 0.19
CA ALA A 66 -9.41 -11.35 -0.16
C ALA A 66 -8.33 -11.56 0.89
N GLN A 67 -8.70 -11.51 2.18
CA GLN A 67 -7.77 -11.72 3.29
C GLN A 67 -7.24 -13.16 3.33
N ALA A 68 -8.10 -14.15 3.08
CA ALA A 68 -7.69 -15.57 3.02
C ALA A 68 -6.66 -15.85 1.91
N ARG A 69 -6.60 -15.00 0.87
CA ARG A 69 -5.65 -15.13 -0.26
C ARG A 69 -4.40 -14.24 -0.13
N ALA A 70 -4.33 -13.40 0.89
CA ALA A 70 -3.27 -12.40 1.06
C ALA A 70 -1.85 -13.02 0.98
N GLN A 71 -1.62 -14.11 1.70
CA GLN A 71 -0.29 -14.74 1.76
C GLN A 71 0.16 -15.28 0.39
N GLY A 72 -0.72 -15.96 -0.34
CA GLY A 72 -0.36 -16.48 -1.67
C GLY A 72 -0.12 -15.36 -2.69
N LEU A 73 -0.80 -14.22 -2.55
CA LEU A 73 -0.51 -13.04 -3.38
C LEU A 73 0.83 -12.41 -3.03
N GLN A 74 1.20 -12.34 -1.75
CA GLN A 74 2.54 -11.89 -1.36
C GLN A 74 3.64 -12.77 -1.97
N GLN A 75 3.43 -14.08 -2.08
CA GLN A 75 4.36 -15.00 -2.75
C GLN A 75 4.51 -14.70 -4.24
N VAL A 76 3.39 -14.61 -4.97
CA VAL A 76 3.42 -14.32 -6.41
C VAL A 76 4.03 -12.95 -6.72
N LEU A 77 3.86 -11.99 -5.82
CA LEU A 77 4.39 -10.63 -5.96
C LEU A 77 5.81 -10.44 -5.38
N GLY A 78 6.44 -11.50 -4.86
CA GLY A 78 7.82 -11.46 -4.35
C GLY A 78 8.01 -10.72 -3.02
N ALA A 79 6.98 -10.70 -2.17
CA ALA A 79 6.93 -10.00 -0.88
C ALA A 79 6.64 -10.94 0.31
N GLU A 80 7.03 -12.21 0.22
CA GLU A 80 6.69 -13.30 1.18
C GLU A 80 7.00 -13.01 2.64
N SER A 81 8.01 -12.19 2.89
CA SER A 81 8.56 -11.93 4.22
C SER A 81 8.47 -10.47 4.64
N VAL A 82 7.67 -9.66 3.93
CA VAL A 82 7.57 -8.22 4.18
C VAL A 82 6.14 -7.82 4.51
N GLY A 83 5.88 -7.63 5.81
CA GLY A 83 4.62 -7.12 6.31
C GLY A 83 3.41 -8.01 6.03
N ASN A 84 2.23 -7.44 6.22
CA ASN A 84 0.94 -8.07 6.01
C ASN A 84 0.12 -7.27 5.00
N LEU A 85 -0.73 -7.94 4.20
CA LEU A 85 -1.78 -7.26 3.46
C LEU A 85 -3.01 -7.10 4.34
N VAL A 86 -3.54 -5.88 4.37
CA VAL A 86 -4.74 -5.50 5.11
C VAL A 86 -5.75 -4.93 4.13
N VAL A 87 -7.00 -5.39 4.20
CA VAL A 87 -8.10 -4.84 3.39
C VAL A 87 -8.26 -3.34 3.68
N ASP A 88 -8.19 -2.53 2.63
CA ASP A 88 -8.29 -1.07 2.71
C ASP A 88 -9.63 -0.57 2.16
N THR A 89 -10.06 -1.08 1.01
CA THR A 89 -11.33 -0.69 0.40
C THR A 89 -11.96 -1.85 -0.35
N VAL A 90 -13.29 -1.92 -0.32
CA VAL A 90 -14.08 -2.83 -1.16
C VAL A 90 -14.99 -2.01 -2.05
N SER A 91 -14.98 -2.32 -3.35
CA SER A 91 -15.81 -1.67 -4.36
C SER A 91 -16.64 -2.74 -5.08
N PRO A 92 -17.97 -2.79 -4.91
CA PRO A 92 -18.81 -3.74 -5.61
C PRO A 92 -18.79 -3.50 -7.12
N THR A 93 -18.94 -4.55 -7.91
CA THR A 93 -19.09 -4.48 -9.37
C THR A 93 -20.55 -4.76 -9.77
N GLY A 94 -20.99 -4.25 -10.92
CA GLY A 94 -22.40 -4.29 -11.33
C GLY A 94 -22.97 -5.69 -11.62
N ASP A 95 -22.11 -6.70 -11.73
CA ASP A 95 -22.43 -8.11 -11.94
C ASP A 95 -22.51 -8.92 -10.63
N GLY A 96 -22.42 -8.25 -9.47
CA GLY A 96 -22.43 -8.89 -8.16
C GLY A 96 -21.05 -9.32 -7.66
N GLY A 97 -19.99 -9.09 -8.44
CA GLY A 97 -18.61 -9.24 -8.00
C GLY A 97 -18.12 -8.08 -7.12
N ALA A 98 -16.82 -8.06 -6.87
CA ALA A 98 -16.18 -6.98 -6.12
C ALA A 98 -14.71 -6.81 -6.51
N THR A 99 -14.22 -5.57 -6.40
CA THR A 99 -12.78 -5.28 -6.33
C THR A 99 -12.39 -4.99 -4.88
N VAL A 100 -11.42 -5.72 -4.37
CA VAL A 100 -10.88 -5.52 -3.01
C VAL A 100 -9.47 -4.99 -3.11
N ARG A 101 -9.25 -3.77 -2.62
CA ARG A 101 -7.91 -3.19 -2.45
C ARG A 101 -7.36 -3.55 -1.09
N GLN A 102 -6.15 -4.07 -1.07
CA GLN A 102 -5.37 -4.34 0.14
C GLN A 102 -4.12 -3.48 0.11
N ARG A 103 -3.75 -2.96 1.28
CA ARG A 103 -2.51 -2.21 1.50
C ARG A 103 -1.51 -3.06 2.27
N GLN A 104 -0.24 -2.94 1.93
CA GLN A 104 0.82 -3.56 2.72
C GLN A 104 1.12 -2.76 3.99
N GLU A 105 1.24 -3.44 5.12
CA GLU A 105 1.66 -2.85 6.40
C GLU A 105 2.84 -3.61 6.98
N ILE A 106 3.89 -2.91 7.40
CA ILE A 106 5.04 -3.46 8.13
C ILE A 106 4.99 -2.92 9.54
N ASP A 107 4.98 -3.80 10.55
CA ASP A 107 4.77 -3.42 11.96
C ASP A 107 3.52 -2.55 12.16
N SER A 108 2.42 -2.90 11.45
CA SER A 108 1.18 -2.13 11.42
C SER A 108 1.35 -0.68 10.96
N VAL A 109 2.39 -0.35 10.18
CA VAL A 109 2.55 0.96 9.54
C VAL A 109 2.43 0.77 8.04
N PRO A 110 1.58 1.56 7.34
CA PRO A 110 1.37 1.41 5.91
C PRO A 110 2.65 1.67 5.11
N VAL A 111 2.82 0.91 4.03
CA VAL A 111 3.87 1.14 3.04
C VAL A 111 3.31 2.00 1.92
N PHE A 112 3.96 3.12 1.64
CA PHE A 112 3.51 4.07 0.63
C PHE A 112 3.56 3.47 -0.78
N GLY A 113 2.41 3.46 -1.45
CA GLY A 113 2.27 2.94 -2.81
C GLY A 113 2.29 1.41 -2.92
N ALA A 114 2.34 0.68 -1.79
CA ALA A 114 2.28 -0.77 -1.79
C ALA A 114 0.85 -1.27 -1.62
N GLU A 115 0.24 -1.67 -2.73
CA GLU A 115 -1.15 -2.06 -2.78
C GLU A 115 -1.37 -3.21 -3.76
N VAL A 116 -2.39 -4.01 -3.48
CA VAL A 116 -2.88 -5.08 -4.33
C VAL A 116 -4.38 -4.93 -4.51
N ALA A 117 -4.85 -4.97 -5.74
CA ALA A 117 -6.27 -5.08 -6.06
C ALA A 117 -6.58 -6.53 -6.45
N GLN A 118 -7.60 -7.12 -5.82
CA GLN A 118 -8.17 -8.41 -6.19
C GLN A 118 -9.52 -8.19 -6.86
N SER A 119 -9.72 -8.76 -8.05
CA SER A 119 -11.03 -8.80 -8.72
C SER A 119 -11.69 -10.14 -8.46
N LEU A 120 -12.86 -10.10 -7.84
CA LEU A 120 -13.67 -11.25 -7.45
C LEU A 120 -14.94 -11.30 -8.32
N ALA A 121 -15.27 -12.49 -8.82
CA ALA A 121 -16.56 -12.76 -9.47
C ALA A 121 -17.71 -12.79 -8.44
N ALA A 122 -18.94 -12.85 -8.91
CA ALA A 122 -20.15 -12.86 -8.07
C ALA A 122 -20.22 -14.05 -7.10
N ASP A 123 -19.57 -15.16 -7.44
CA ASP A 123 -19.42 -16.35 -6.60
C ASP A 123 -18.21 -16.27 -5.65
N GLY A 124 -17.49 -15.14 -5.60
CA GLY A 124 -16.28 -14.93 -4.81
C GLY A 124 -15.00 -15.54 -5.40
N SER A 125 -15.07 -16.16 -6.57
CA SER A 125 -13.88 -16.70 -7.25
C SER A 125 -12.91 -15.57 -7.65
N LEU A 126 -11.60 -15.76 -7.47
CA LEU A 126 -10.59 -14.78 -7.92
C LEU A 126 -10.51 -14.83 -9.43
N VAL A 127 -10.72 -13.70 -10.10
CA VAL A 127 -10.55 -13.58 -11.55
C VAL A 127 -9.14 -13.09 -11.87
N SER A 128 -8.70 -12.05 -11.17
CA SER A 128 -7.37 -11.48 -11.33
C SER A 128 -6.92 -10.80 -10.05
N ALA A 129 -5.61 -10.61 -9.92
CA ALA A 129 -5.03 -9.76 -8.90
C ALA A 129 -3.86 -8.98 -9.50
N GLY A 130 -3.62 -7.77 -9.03
CA GLY A 130 -2.48 -7.00 -9.49
C GLY A 130 -2.11 -5.89 -8.53
N GLY A 131 -0.86 -5.49 -8.53
CA GLY A 131 -0.36 -4.54 -7.57
C GLY A 131 1.14 -4.40 -7.57
N ALA A 132 1.63 -3.68 -6.57
CA ALA A 132 3.04 -3.53 -6.28
C ALA A 132 3.24 -3.62 -4.77
N LEU A 133 4.28 -4.32 -4.33
CA LEU A 133 4.60 -4.51 -2.92
C LEU A 133 6.08 -4.21 -2.68
N ALA A 134 6.41 -3.79 -1.46
CA ALA A 134 7.80 -3.73 -1.04
C ALA A 134 8.33 -5.16 -0.87
N GLN A 135 9.46 -5.44 -1.52
CA GLN A 135 10.08 -6.77 -1.52
C GLN A 135 11.04 -6.97 -0.34
N GLN A 136 11.53 -5.88 0.25
CA GLN A 136 12.40 -5.89 1.42
C GLN A 136 12.02 -4.75 2.36
N ALA A 137 12.39 -4.88 3.64
CA ALA A 137 12.28 -3.81 4.62
C ALA A 137 13.60 -3.66 5.38
N ARG A 138 13.97 -2.41 5.70
CA ARG A 138 15.17 -2.10 6.48
C ARG A 138 14.93 -1.00 7.49
N GLY A 139 15.41 -1.22 8.71
CA GLY A 139 15.25 -0.30 9.83
C GLY A 139 14.03 -0.64 10.67
N LYS A 140 13.73 0.22 11.63
CA LYS A 140 12.54 0.16 12.49
C LYS A 140 12.16 1.60 12.84
N TYR A 141 10.88 1.84 13.12
CA TYR A 141 10.49 3.10 13.72
C TYR A 141 11.19 3.29 15.07
N PRO A 142 11.66 4.51 15.39
CA PRO A 142 12.09 4.80 16.75
C PRO A 142 10.94 4.47 17.68
N THR A 143 11.21 3.62 18.68
CA THR A 143 10.30 3.44 19.80
C THR A 143 10.35 4.71 20.63
N GLY A 144 9.61 5.73 20.20
CA GLY A 144 9.36 6.89 21.05
C GLY A 144 8.76 6.41 22.36
N THR A 145 8.95 7.17 23.43
CA THR A 145 8.18 6.98 24.67
C THR A 145 6.71 7.08 24.30
N THR A 146 6.05 5.95 24.07
CA THR A 146 4.62 5.88 23.79
C THR A 146 3.93 6.47 25.00
N THR A 147 3.57 7.74 24.91
CA THR A 147 2.48 8.27 25.72
C THR A 147 1.25 7.56 25.19
N THR A 148 0.90 6.43 25.82
CA THR A 148 -0.37 5.76 25.58
C THR A 148 -1.44 6.85 25.66
N PRO A 149 -2.21 7.12 24.59
CA PRO A 149 -3.32 8.05 24.71
C PRO A 149 -4.19 7.56 25.86
N THR A 150 -4.38 8.41 26.86
CA THR A 150 -5.20 8.09 28.03
C THR A 150 -6.60 7.76 27.51
N GLY A 151 -7.08 6.57 27.86
CA GLY A 151 -8.07 5.80 27.12
C GLY A 151 -9.30 6.53 26.59
N THR A 152 -9.73 6.14 25.41
CA THR A 152 -11.11 6.30 24.95
C THR A 152 -11.98 5.20 25.54
N THR A 153 -13.11 5.57 26.15
CA THR A 153 -14.14 4.63 26.60
C THR A 153 -15.21 4.52 25.51
N LEU A 154 -15.48 3.29 25.03
CA LEU A 154 -16.56 3.04 24.08
C LEU A 154 -17.93 3.10 24.79
N PRO A 155 -19.02 3.48 24.09
CA PRO A 155 -20.37 3.37 24.64
C PRO A 155 -20.75 1.91 24.95
N ASN A 156 -21.62 1.73 25.94
CA ASN A 156 -22.11 0.40 26.31
C ASN A 156 -22.93 -0.22 25.16
N GLY A 157 -22.78 -1.52 24.91
CA GLY A 157 -23.49 -2.22 23.83
C GLY A 157 -22.94 -2.03 22.42
N THR A 158 -21.70 -1.54 22.28
CA THR A 158 -21.06 -1.43 20.96
C THR A 158 -20.66 -2.82 20.42
N THR A 159 -21.17 -3.21 19.26
CA THR A 159 -20.66 -4.38 18.53
C THR A 159 -19.49 -3.94 17.64
N LEU A 160 -18.30 -4.46 17.88
CA LEU A 160 -17.13 -4.18 17.05
C LEU A 160 -17.09 -5.15 15.86
N PRO A 161 -16.96 -4.69 14.61
CA PRO A 161 -16.79 -5.58 13.48
C PRO A 161 -15.49 -6.40 13.60
N THR A 162 -15.48 -7.59 13.00
CA THR A 162 -14.27 -8.42 12.91
C THR A 162 -13.14 -7.64 12.24
N GLY A 163 -11.94 -7.66 12.82
CA GLY A 163 -10.78 -6.91 12.33
C GLY A 163 -10.67 -5.47 12.84
N THR A 164 -11.55 -5.03 13.76
CA THR A 164 -11.41 -3.71 14.38
C THR A 164 -10.12 -3.60 15.19
N THR A 165 -9.30 -2.59 14.88
CA THR A 165 -8.08 -2.27 15.63
C THR A 165 -8.36 -1.16 16.63
N LEU A 166 -8.18 -1.41 17.93
CA LEU A 166 -8.37 -0.39 18.98
C LEU A 166 -7.04 0.29 19.35
N PRO A 167 -7.02 1.60 19.62
CA PRO A 167 -5.86 2.26 20.21
C PRO A 167 -5.49 1.64 21.56
N ASN A 168 -4.19 1.66 21.87
CA ASN A 168 -3.73 1.25 23.19
C ASN A 168 -4.35 2.14 24.29
N GLY A 169 -4.85 1.52 25.37
CA GLY A 169 -5.56 2.21 26.45
C GLY A 169 -7.09 2.29 26.29
N THR A 170 -7.68 1.75 25.24
CA THR A 170 -9.15 1.73 25.09
C THR A 170 -9.81 0.88 26.19
N THR A 171 -10.75 1.46 26.93
CA THR A 171 -11.58 0.75 27.91
C THR A 171 -12.86 0.24 27.25
N LEU A 172 -13.03 -1.08 27.24
CA LEU A 172 -14.23 -1.76 26.74
C LEU A 172 -15.25 -1.89 27.88
N PRO A 173 -16.48 -1.35 27.73
CA PRO A 173 -17.50 -1.47 28.78
C PRO A 173 -18.11 -2.87 28.83
N THR A 174 -18.64 -3.26 29.99
CA THR A 174 -19.23 -4.58 30.24
C THR A 174 -20.37 -4.88 29.26
N GLY A 175 -20.21 -5.91 28.42
CA GLY A 175 -21.18 -6.29 27.38
C GLY A 175 -20.74 -5.98 25.95
N THR A 176 -19.55 -5.42 25.75
CA THR A 176 -18.88 -5.49 24.44
C THR A 176 -18.45 -6.93 24.16
N THR A 177 -18.84 -7.47 23.01
CA THR A 177 -18.31 -8.74 22.49
C THR A 177 -17.07 -8.42 21.66
N PRO A 178 -15.84 -8.60 22.18
CA PRO A 178 -14.64 -8.33 21.41
C PRO A 178 -14.55 -9.30 20.23
N PRO A 179 -14.08 -8.86 19.05
CA PRO A 179 -13.69 -9.79 18.01
C PRO A 179 -12.52 -10.65 18.52
N THR A 180 -12.38 -11.86 17.97
CA THR A 180 -11.50 -12.94 18.45
C THR A 180 -10.02 -12.57 18.62
N ALA A 181 -9.57 -11.40 18.14
CA ALA A 181 -8.32 -10.77 18.57
C ALA A 181 -8.38 -9.25 18.32
N VAL A 182 -8.28 -8.43 19.37
CA VAL A 182 -7.96 -7.01 19.23
C VAL A 182 -6.51 -6.83 19.66
N THR A 183 -5.59 -6.68 18.71
CA THR A 183 -4.21 -6.29 19.01
C THR A 183 -4.14 -4.76 19.05
N PRO A 184 -3.77 -4.14 20.19
CA PRO A 184 -3.64 -2.70 20.26
C PRO A 184 -2.55 -2.21 19.31
N ARG A 185 -2.87 -1.27 18.42
CA ARG A 185 -1.86 -0.62 17.57
C ARG A 185 -1.16 0.45 18.38
N ALA A 186 0.14 0.30 18.61
CA ALA A 186 0.95 1.37 19.16
C ALA A 186 1.02 2.49 18.11
N ALA A 187 0.44 3.66 18.41
CA ALA A 187 0.57 4.81 17.54
C ALA A 187 2.03 5.30 17.57
N VAL A 188 2.67 5.36 16.40
CA VAL A 188 3.99 5.97 16.27
C VAL A 188 3.80 7.48 16.22
N THR A 189 4.09 8.18 17.32
CA THR A 189 4.05 9.65 17.38
C THR A 189 5.27 10.23 16.68
N PRO A 190 5.11 11.00 15.59
CA PRO A 190 6.23 11.62 14.89
C PRO A 190 6.89 12.74 15.73
N PRO A 191 8.23 12.88 15.70
CA PRO A 191 8.90 14.02 16.32
C PRO A 191 8.50 15.35 15.68
N ALA A 192 8.33 16.41 16.48
CA ALA A 192 7.99 17.75 15.99
C ALA A 192 9.00 18.31 14.96
N ALA A 193 10.26 17.86 15.01
CA ALA A 193 11.31 18.26 14.08
C ALA A 193 11.04 17.85 12.62
N VAL A 194 10.21 16.82 12.39
CA VAL A 194 9.90 16.29 11.05
C VAL A 194 9.27 17.37 10.17
N THR A 195 8.27 18.09 10.67
CA THR A 195 7.59 19.16 9.94
C THR A 195 8.56 20.30 9.59
N ALA A 196 9.42 20.69 10.53
CA ALA A 196 10.41 21.74 10.30
C ALA A 196 11.45 21.33 9.24
N THR A 197 11.86 20.06 9.22
CA THR A 197 12.74 19.53 8.17
C THR A 197 12.07 19.55 6.80
N ALA A 198 10.81 19.11 6.70
CA ALA A 198 10.07 19.13 5.43
C ALA A 198 9.92 20.54 4.85
N VAL A 199 9.48 21.51 5.67
CA VAL A 199 9.33 22.92 5.26
C VAL A 199 10.68 23.53 4.88
N ARG A 200 11.75 23.25 5.66
CA ARG A 200 13.11 23.74 5.36
C ARG A 200 13.60 23.24 4.00
N ALA A 201 13.40 21.96 3.70
CA ALA A 201 13.82 21.36 2.44
C ALA A 201 13.08 21.98 1.25
N LEU A 202 11.75 22.11 1.33
CA LEU A 202 10.96 22.72 0.26
C LEU A 202 11.28 24.21 0.05
N ALA A 203 11.48 24.97 1.13
CA ALA A 203 11.88 26.37 1.03
C ALA A 203 13.24 26.51 0.29
N ALA A 204 14.19 25.62 0.57
CA ALA A 204 15.47 25.59 -0.13
C ALA A 204 15.31 25.18 -1.61
N GLU A 205 14.52 24.14 -1.89
CA GLU A 205 14.26 23.62 -3.25
C GLU A 205 13.58 24.67 -4.14
N THR A 206 12.54 25.33 -3.63
CA THR A 206 11.73 26.33 -4.34
C THR A 206 12.32 27.74 -4.32
N ARG A 207 13.36 27.98 -3.50
CA ARG A 207 13.92 29.32 -3.20
C ARG A 207 12.89 30.31 -2.66
N GLN A 208 11.87 29.81 -1.94
CA GLN A 208 10.87 30.62 -1.27
C GLN A 208 11.17 30.71 0.23
N SER A 209 10.67 31.74 0.89
CA SER A 209 10.79 31.86 2.34
C SER A 209 9.90 30.84 3.06
N ARG A 210 10.33 30.38 4.25
CA ARG A 210 9.65 29.31 5.02
C ARG A 210 8.24 29.69 5.47
N ASP A 211 7.98 30.98 5.68
CA ASP A 211 6.65 31.53 6.04
C ASP A 211 5.62 31.37 4.92
N LYS A 212 6.05 30.98 3.71
CA LYS A 212 5.16 30.70 2.58
C LYS A 212 4.63 29.28 2.56
N PHE A 213 4.99 28.45 3.53
CA PHE A 213 4.59 27.06 3.62
C PHE A 213 3.80 26.78 4.90
N SER A 214 2.75 25.98 4.75
CA SER A 214 2.01 25.35 5.84
C SER A 214 2.12 23.84 5.70
N ALA A 215 2.34 23.13 6.79
CA ALA A 215 2.56 21.69 6.74
C ALA A 215 1.57 20.96 7.65
N SER A 216 1.06 19.83 7.17
CA SER A 216 0.18 18.95 7.94
C SER A 216 0.94 18.26 9.07
N ALA A 217 0.18 17.66 10.00
CA ALA A 217 0.76 16.69 10.93
C ALA A 217 1.47 15.57 10.12
N PRO A 218 2.70 15.16 10.50
CA PRO A 218 3.36 14.04 9.85
C PRO A 218 2.60 12.73 10.11
N VAL A 219 2.66 11.80 9.15
CA VAL A 219 2.09 10.46 9.25
C VAL A 219 3.20 9.43 9.10
N ALA A 220 3.31 8.49 10.03
CA ALA A 220 4.24 7.38 9.91
C ALA A 220 3.87 6.51 8.70
N MET A 221 4.79 6.36 7.74
CA MET A 221 4.66 5.45 6.61
C MET A 221 6.01 4.86 6.22
N TRP A 222 6.03 3.58 5.87
CA TRP A 222 7.20 3.00 5.23
C TRP A 222 7.31 3.57 3.81
N TYR A 223 8.51 3.99 3.43
CA TYR A 223 8.81 4.53 2.12
C TYR A 223 9.67 3.54 1.33
N ASP A 224 9.17 3.08 0.19
CA ASP A 224 9.94 2.33 -0.78
C ASP A 224 10.21 3.23 -2.00
N PRO A 225 11.47 3.57 -2.31
CA PRO A 225 11.80 4.44 -3.44
C PRO A 225 11.38 3.85 -4.80
N LYS A 226 11.36 2.53 -4.95
CA LYS A 226 10.93 1.87 -6.19
C LYS A 226 9.42 2.08 -6.39
N LEU A 227 8.63 1.90 -5.34
CA LEU A 227 7.18 2.16 -5.37
C LEU A 227 6.86 3.65 -5.53
N ALA A 228 7.73 4.53 -5.03
CA ALA A 228 7.71 5.97 -5.31
C ALA A 228 8.24 6.33 -6.71
N ALA A 229 8.27 5.35 -7.61
CA ALA A 229 8.62 5.44 -9.02
C ALA A 229 10.03 5.97 -9.34
N LYS A 230 11.01 5.68 -8.47
CA LYS A 230 12.44 5.79 -8.82
C LYS A 230 12.84 4.53 -9.59
N LYS A 231 12.84 4.62 -10.92
CA LYS A 231 13.00 3.48 -11.86
C LYS A 231 14.20 2.56 -11.63
N SER A 232 15.28 3.05 -11.06
CA SER A 232 16.49 2.28 -10.77
C SER A 232 16.66 1.89 -9.29
N ALA A 233 15.69 2.23 -8.44
CA ALA A 233 15.78 1.96 -7.02
C ALA A 233 15.47 0.49 -6.72
N LYS A 234 16.16 -0.05 -5.71
CA LYS A 234 15.81 -1.35 -5.12
C LYS A 234 14.49 -1.20 -4.36
N SER A 235 13.66 -2.24 -4.40
CA SER A 235 12.43 -2.29 -3.59
C SER A 235 12.78 -2.63 -2.15
N VAL A 236 13.14 -1.58 -1.39
CA VAL A 236 13.48 -1.67 0.04
C VAL A 236 12.73 -0.58 0.77
N ALA A 237 11.72 -0.97 1.52
CA ALA A 237 10.98 -0.08 2.41
C ALA A 237 11.86 0.35 3.59
N VAL A 238 11.90 1.65 3.87
CA VAL A 238 12.54 2.25 5.05
C VAL A 238 11.52 3.04 5.87
N PRO A 239 11.64 3.12 7.21
CA PRO A 239 10.67 3.84 8.01
C PRO A 239 10.80 5.34 7.73
N ALA A 240 9.67 6.00 7.47
CA ALA A 240 9.63 7.41 7.14
C ALA A 240 8.40 8.10 7.74
N TYR A 241 8.40 9.43 7.66
CA TYR A 241 7.24 10.25 7.94
C TYR A 241 6.85 11.01 6.67
N LYS A 242 5.59 10.84 6.24
CA LYS A 242 4.99 11.63 5.17
C LYS A 242 4.47 12.94 5.75
N VAL A 243 4.85 14.05 5.13
CA VAL A 243 4.34 15.39 5.41
C VAL A 243 3.72 15.94 4.14
N THR A 244 2.47 16.38 4.22
CA THR A 244 1.87 17.18 3.15
C THR A 244 2.19 18.64 3.45
N VAL A 245 2.76 19.35 2.50
CA VAL A 245 3.09 20.77 2.63
C VAL A 245 2.34 21.54 1.57
N GLU A 246 1.68 22.61 1.95
CA GLU A 246 1.01 23.56 1.07
C GLU A 246 1.79 24.87 1.08
N GLY A 247 1.76 25.60 -0.02
CA GLY A 247 2.45 26.87 -0.12
C GLY A 247 2.02 27.67 -1.33
N VAL A 248 2.48 28.91 -1.40
CA VAL A 248 2.13 29.80 -2.53
C VAL A 248 2.83 29.31 -3.79
N GLY A 249 2.09 29.24 -4.90
CA GLY A 249 2.68 28.96 -6.20
C GLY A 249 3.75 29.97 -6.56
N ALA A 250 4.70 29.57 -7.41
CA ALA A 250 5.71 30.50 -7.91
C ALA A 250 5.04 31.72 -8.57
N GLN A 251 5.54 32.92 -8.27
CA GLN A 251 5.17 34.18 -8.96
C GLN A 251 3.66 34.50 -8.96
N GLY A 252 2.95 34.17 -7.88
CA GLY A 252 1.49 34.41 -7.79
C GLY A 252 0.65 33.35 -8.49
N GLY A 253 1.27 32.23 -8.89
CA GLY A 253 0.57 31.04 -9.36
C GLY A 253 -0.31 30.39 -8.28
N PRO A 254 -1.16 29.43 -8.67
CA PRO A 254 -2.08 28.77 -7.76
C PRO A 254 -1.33 28.07 -6.60
N PRO A 255 -1.97 27.91 -5.43
CA PRO A 255 -1.40 27.18 -4.31
C PRO A 255 -0.85 25.83 -4.74
N SER A 256 0.39 25.57 -4.36
CA SER A 256 1.07 24.32 -4.65
C SER A 256 1.03 23.42 -3.41
N ARG A 257 0.87 22.13 -3.63
CA ARG A 257 0.85 21.09 -2.60
C ARG A 257 1.95 20.10 -2.91
N TRP A 258 2.78 19.79 -1.94
CA TRP A 258 3.88 18.86 -2.02
C TRP A 258 3.68 17.71 -1.04
N VAL A 259 4.22 16.56 -1.40
CA VAL A 259 4.42 15.43 -0.48
C VAL A 259 5.90 15.31 -0.21
N VAL A 260 6.29 15.27 1.07
CA VAL A 260 7.67 15.14 1.52
C VAL A 260 7.78 13.91 2.42
N PHE A 261 8.79 13.08 2.17
CA PHE A 261 9.15 11.95 3.03
C PHE A 261 10.43 12.27 3.79
N VAL A 262 10.35 12.27 5.12
CA VAL A 262 11.48 12.46 6.03
C VAL A 262 11.87 11.10 6.63
N ASP A 263 13.17 10.81 6.69
CA ASP A 263 13.69 9.56 7.26
C ASP A 263 13.34 9.48 8.76
N ALA A 264 12.70 8.39 9.20
CA ALA A 264 12.31 8.26 10.60
C ALA A 264 13.52 7.96 11.51
N THR A 265 14.62 7.45 10.95
CA THR A 265 15.87 7.17 11.70
C THR A 265 16.80 8.38 11.75
N ASP A 266 16.61 9.34 10.85
CA ASP A 266 17.32 10.62 10.79
C ASP A 266 16.34 11.73 10.37
N VAL A 267 15.67 12.34 11.36
CA VAL A 267 14.66 13.37 11.10
C VAL A 267 15.23 14.67 10.50
N GLY A 268 16.55 14.77 10.32
CA GLY A 268 17.21 15.85 9.58
C GLY A 268 17.24 15.61 8.07
N LYS A 269 16.98 14.38 7.62
CA LYS A 269 17.16 13.92 6.23
C LYS A 269 15.83 13.74 5.51
N VAL A 270 15.70 14.39 4.36
CA VAL A 270 14.60 14.17 3.42
C VAL A 270 14.97 13.02 2.48
N LEU A 271 14.10 12.02 2.40
CA LEU A 271 14.22 10.89 1.46
C LEU A 271 13.73 11.28 0.07
N ASP A 272 12.69 12.11 0.04
CA ASP A 272 12.00 12.47 -1.19
C ASP A 272 11.04 13.65 -1.05
N SER A 273 10.83 14.37 -2.14
CA SER A 273 9.80 15.39 -2.28
C SER A 273 9.25 15.41 -3.71
N TRP A 274 7.97 15.73 -3.87
CA TRP A 274 7.39 16.06 -5.18
C TRP A 274 6.14 16.93 -5.05
N SER A 275 5.86 17.71 -6.09
CA SER A 275 4.61 18.48 -6.20
C SER A 275 3.46 17.58 -6.65
N THR A 276 2.30 17.76 -6.02
CA THR A 276 1.01 17.18 -6.42
C THR A 276 0.14 18.19 -7.17
N THR A 277 0.51 19.48 -7.18
CA THR A 277 -0.21 20.52 -7.93
C THR A 277 0.24 20.54 -9.38
N GLY A 278 -0.72 20.49 -10.31
CA GLY A 278 -0.50 20.60 -11.76
C GLY A 278 -0.68 19.30 -12.54
N HIS A 279 -0.89 18.18 -11.84
CA HIS A 279 -1.23 16.90 -12.46
C HIS A 279 -2.29 16.20 -11.60
N PRO A 280 -3.59 16.31 -11.93
CA PRO A 280 -4.62 15.56 -11.22
C PRO A 280 -4.37 14.04 -11.23
N GLU A 281 -3.64 13.53 -12.24
CA GLU A 281 -3.16 12.14 -12.29
C GLU A 281 -2.13 11.78 -11.19
N CYS A 282 -1.44 12.76 -10.60
CA CYS A 282 -0.40 12.55 -9.57
C CYS A 282 -0.95 12.45 -8.14
N ALA A 283 -2.24 12.76 -7.93
CA ALA A 283 -2.85 12.68 -6.60
C ALA A 283 -3.23 11.25 -6.21
N ASP A 284 -3.48 10.38 -7.21
CA ASP A 284 -4.09 9.06 -7.00
C ASP A 284 -3.33 7.88 -7.68
N ARG A 285 -2.30 8.14 -8.50
CA ARG A 285 -1.46 7.10 -9.16
C ARG A 285 0.02 7.50 -9.29
N THR A 286 0.83 6.52 -9.69
CA THR A 286 2.31 6.41 -9.59
C THR A 286 3.13 7.69 -9.85
N PRO A 287 4.13 8.04 -8.99
CA PRO A 287 4.84 9.33 -9.01
C PRO A 287 5.76 9.65 -10.21
N SER A 288 5.96 8.74 -11.17
CA SER A 288 7.05 8.87 -12.17
C SER A 288 6.95 10.08 -13.09
N LYS A 289 5.73 10.59 -13.32
CA LYS A 289 5.50 11.75 -14.21
C LYS A 289 5.55 13.11 -13.50
N CYS A 290 5.69 13.13 -12.17
CA CYS A 290 5.46 14.32 -11.33
C CYS A 290 6.75 14.96 -10.80
N ARG A 291 7.91 14.36 -11.08
CA ARG A 291 9.22 14.90 -10.71
C ARG A 291 9.75 15.86 -11.78
N ARG A 292 10.27 17.00 -11.33
CA ARG A 292 11.23 17.79 -12.10
C ARG A 292 12.65 17.31 -11.83
#